data_AF-A0A0Q5ZJD4-F1
#
_entry.id   AF-A0A0Q5ZJD4-F1
#
_cell.length_a   1.000
_cell.length_b   1.000
_cell.length_c   1.000
_cell.angle_alpha   90.00
_cell.angle_beta   90.00
_cell.angle_gamma   90.00
#
_symmetry.space_group_name_H-M   'P 1'
#
loop_
_entity.id
_entity.type
_entity.pdbx_description
1 polymer ?
#
loop_
_entity_poly.entity_id
_entity_poly.type
_entity_poly.pdbx_seq_one_letter_code
_entity_poly.pdbx_strand_id
1 'polypeptide(L)'
;MFFTSKISRKQEIFYLFLRKFKKMIRLLFLLAAATLAGQNYRFVYEYKFRPDVASRDSLVTDYMNLDTDGKESYFYNAAKFEKDSVYAATKDSKVLSEFKNFDRNLTYTIHKTYSPKSIKFYDKFQTANLVINEEKFPVWKVQNEFKKIGDINCQKATADYRGRSWTAWFSKEYPVSDGPYKFSGLPGLVVQINDTENDHQFNLIQIKKTKNTYSFLPKSNKDISEKEFRKLWAEYRFTPDEINSMNINSKEGNMTVQLKDGYTSKISLDKVKKTKNLDAALSLILSKSKNRIERD
;
A
#
# COMPACT_ATOMS: atom_id res chain seq x y z
N MET A 1 48.42 -46.35 -38.06
CA MET A 1 48.27 -45.04 -38.73
C MET A 1 47.79 -44.05 -37.69
N PHE A 2 48.71 -43.38 -36.98
CA PHE A 2 48.37 -42.38 -35.95
C PHE A 2 48.87 -41.02 -36.45
N PHE A 3 47.97 -40.19 -36.96
CA PHE A 3 48.28 -38.79 -37.27
C PHE A 3 48.03 -37.95 -36.01
N THR A 4 49.10 -37.62 -35.29
CA THR A 4 49.06 -36.62 -34.23
C THR A 4 49.14 -35.23 -34.88
N SER A 5 48.00 -34.54 -35.01
CA SER A 5 47.99 -33.17 -35.52
C SER A 5 48.65 -32.26 -34.48
N LYS A 6 49.86 -31.79 -34.79
CA LYS A 6 50.60 -30.82 -33.98
C LYS A 6 49.90 -29.47 -34.13
N ILE A 7 48.97 -29.19 -33.21
CA ILE A 7 48.31 -27.88 -33.10
C ILE A 7 49.42 -26.83 -32.94
N SER A 8 49.42 -25.84 -33.83
CA SER A 8 50.44 -24.79 -33.84
C SER A 8 50.37 -23.98 -32.54
N ARG A 9 51.53 -23.58 -31.99
CA ARG A 9 51.63 -22.74 -30.79
C ARG A 9 50.77 -21.46 -30.89
N LYS A 10 50.53 -20.96 -32.12
CA LYS A 10 49.62 -19.82 -32.39
C LYS A 10 48.15 -20.18 -32.17
N GLN A 11 47.72 -21.40 -32.51
CA GLN A 11 46.34 -21.87 -32.29
C GLN A 11 46.04 -22.05 -30.80
N GLU A 12 46.97 -22.59 -30.01
CA GLU A 12 46.81 -22.68 -28.54
C GLU A 12 46.65 -21.30 -27.88
N ILE A 13 47.49 -20.33 -28.27
CA ILE A 13 47.40 -18.95 -27.76
C ILE A 13 46.04 -18.33 -28.12
N PHE A 14 45.56 -18.56 -29.34
CA PHE A 14 44.25 -18.08 -29.80
C PHE A 14 43.08 -18.72 -29.01
N TYR A 15 43.12 -20.03 -28.76
CA TYR A 15 42.11 -20.71 -27.94
C TYR A 15 42.10 -20.22 -26.49
N LEU A 16 43.27 -20.02 -25.88
CA LEU A 16 43.41 -19.45 -24.54
C LEU A 16 42.86 -18.02 -24.48
N PHE A 17 43.12 -17.20 -25.50
CA PHE A 17 42.58 -15.86 -25.64
C PHE A 17 41.04 -15.88 -25.73
N LEU A 18 40.45 -16.72 -26.60
CA LEU A 18 39.00 -16.87 -26.72
C LEU A 18 38.35 -17.33 -25.41
N ARG A 19 38.98 -18.25 -24.69
CA ARG A 19 38.48 -18.74 -23.39
C ARG A 19 38.50 -17.64 -22.33
N LYS A 20 39.56 -16.82 -22.28
CA LYS A 20 39.64 -15.65 -21.39
C LYS A 20 38.63 -14.58 -21.79
N PHE A 21 38.47 -14.32 -23.08
CA PHE A 21 37.51 -13.36 -23.62
C PHE A 21 36.05 -13.74 -23.31
N LYS A 22 35.67 -15.02 -23.48
CA LYS A 22 34.35 -15.54 -23.08
C LYS A 22 34.09 -15.42 -21.58
N LYS A 23 35.10 -15.68 -20.73
CA LYS A 23 35.00 -15.46 -19.28
C LYS A 23 34.82 -13.98 -18.94
N MET A 24 35.54 -13.10 -19.62
CA MET A 24 35.45 -11.65 -19.43
C MET A 24 34.09 -11.10 -19.85
N ILE A 25 33.50 -11.59 -20.96
CA ILE A 25 32.13 -11.25 -21.38
C ILE A 25 31.09 -11.71 -20.35
N ARG A 26 31.22 -12.94 -19.81
CA ARG A 26 30.31 -13.43 -18.75
C ARG A 26 30.41 -12.58 -17.48
N LEU A 27 31.61 -12.14 -17.10
CA LEU A 27 31.83 -11.26 -15.95
C LEU A 27 31.25 -9.86 -16.19
N LEU A 28 31.40 -9.32 -17.41
CA LEU A 28 30.80 -8.05 -17.83
C LEU A 28 29.27 -8.11 -17.85
N PHE A 29 28.67 -9.22 -18.29
CA PHE A 29 27.23 -9.45 -18.21
C PHE A 29 26.74 -9.53 -16.76
N LEU A 30 27.49 -10.17 -15.87
CA LEU A 30 27.20 -10.22 -14.43
C LEU A 30 27.32 -8.83 -13.77
N LEU A 31 28.33 -8.03 -14.12
CA LEU A 31 28.47 -6.65 -13.64
C LEU A 31 27.38 -5.72 -14.18
N ALA A 32 27.00 -5.85 -15.46
CA ALA A 32 25.93 -5.07 -16.07
C ALA A 32 24.54 -5.42 -15.52
N ALA A 33 24.33 -6.68 -15.12
CA ALA A 33 23.12 -7.07 -14.40
C ALA A 33 23.08 -6.50 -12.97
N ALA A 34 24.25 -6.31 -12.33
CA ALA A 34 24.35 -5.75 -10.99
C ALA A 34 24.03 -4.23 -10.92
N THR A 35 24.22 -3.48 -12.02
CA THR A 35 23.91 -2.04 -12.06
C THR A 35 22.43 -1.72 -12.30
N LEU A 36 21.61 -2.71 -12.64
CA LEU A 36 20.15 -2.56 -12.77
C LEU A 36 19.39 -2.75 -11.44
N ALA A 37 20.08 -3.22 -10.39
CA ALA A 37 19.48 -3.45 -9.08
C ALA A 37 19.53 -2.17 -8.22
N GLY A 38 18.44 -1.40 -8.23
CA GLY A 38 18.28 -0.25 -7.33
C GLY A 38 17.31 0.84 -7.80
N GLN A 39 16.26 0.50 -8.54
CA GLN A 39 15.23 1.49 -8.92
C GLN A 39 14.05 1.38 -7.95
N ASN A 40 13.79 2.46 -7.21
CA ASN A 40 12.61 2.52 -6.37
C ASN A 40 11.39 2.80 -7.25
N TYR A 41 10.31 2.06 -7.01
CA TYR A 41 9.04 2.21 -7.69
C TYR A 41 7.98 2.70 -6.73
N ARG A 42 7.07 3.53 -7.24
CA ARG A 42 5.80 3.88 -6.62
C ARG A 42 4.68 3.38 -7.51
N PHE A 43 3.88 2.47 -6.98
CA PHE A 43 2.65 2.00 -7.59
C PHE A 43 1.47 2.69 -6.91
N VAL A 44 0.70 3.47 -7.66
CA VAL A 44 -0.47 4.18 -7.15
C VAL A 44 -1.71 3.34 -7.43
N TYR A 45 -2.44 3.01 -6.38
CA TYR A 45 -3.70 2.28 -6.43
C TYR A 45 -4.85 3.24 -6.15
N GLU A 46 -5.88 3.18 -6.99
CA GLU A 46 -7.22 3.60 -6.60
C GLU A 46 -7.80 2.54 -5.68
N TYR A 47 -8.17 2.93 -4.47
CA TYR A 47 -8.87 2.07 -3.53
C TYR A 47 -10.33 2.50 -3.42
N LYS A 48 -11.22 1.60 -3.86
CA LYS A 48 -12.67 1.75 -3.73
C LYS A 48 -13.17 0.83 -2.64
N PHE A 49 -13.90 1.37 -1.68
CA PHE A 49 -14.52 0.55 -0.66
C PHE A 49 -15.88 1.05 -0.19
N ARG A 50 -16.69 0.11 0.29
CA ARG A 50 -18.00 0.36 0.88
C ARG A 50 -17.87 0.44 2.40
N PRO A 51 -18.07 1.59 3.07
CA PRO A 51 -17.87 1.70 4.52
C PRO A 51 -18.95 1.00 5.37
N ASP A 52 -20.16 0.88 4.83
CA ASP A 52 -21.29 0.19 5.46
C ASP A 52 -21.98 -0.70 4.43
N VAL A 53 -22.02 -2.01 4.69
CA VAL A 53 -22.65 -3.00 3.82
C VAL A 53 -24.15 -2.75 3.64
N ALA A 54 -24.81 -2.13 4.62
CA ALA A 54 -26.23 -1.80 4.56
C ALA A 54 -26.53 -0.59 3.66
N SER A 55 -25.54 0.26 3.42
CA SER A 55 -25.67 1.46 2.58
C SER A 55 -25.04 1.20 1.21
N ARG A 56 -25.86 0.71 0.27
CA ARG A 56 -25.34 0.20 -1.01
C ARG A 56 -24.74 1.28 -1.93
N ASP A 57 -25.13 2.54 -1.74
CA ASP A 57 -24.72 3.67 -2.57
C ASP A 57 -23.52 4.44 -1.99
N SER A 58 -23.05 4.10 -0.79
CA SER A 58 -21.87 4.75 -0.20
C SER A 58 -20.59 4.04 -0.64
N LEU A 59 -20.06 4.44 -1.80
CA LEU A 59 -18.72 4.04 -2.25
C LEU A 59 -17.73 5.18 -1.94
N VAL A 60 -16.72 4.88 -1.14
CA VAL A 60 -15.57 5.77 -0.92
C VAL A 60 -14.48 5.40 -1.92
N THR A 61 -13.86 6.41 -2.51
CA THR A 61 -12.69 6.27 -3.38
C THR A 61 -11.55 7.11 -2.82
N ASP A 62 -10.38 6.51 -2.67
CA ASP A 62 -9.16 7.18 -2.23
C ASP A 62 -7.94 6.58 -2.94
N TYR A 63 -6.76 7.15 -2.74
CA TYR A 63 -5.53 6.75 -3.43
C TYR A 63 -4.44 6.32 -2.47
N MET A 64 -3.91 5.12 -2.70
CA MET A 64 -2.88 4.49 -1.88
C MET A 64 -1.60 4.32 -2.70
N ASN A 65 -0.45 4.66 -2.13
CA ASN A 65 0.86 4.39 -2.72
C ASN A 65 1.41 3.09 -2.17
N LEU A 66 2.02 2.29 -3.04
CA LEU A 66 2.94 1.21 -2.69
C LEU A 66 4.35 1.62 -3.18
N ASP A 67 5.19 2.05 -2.26
CA ASP A 67 6.59 2.35 -2.56
C ASP A 67 7.47 1.15 -2.25
N THR A 68 8.38 0.78 -3.15
CA THR A 68 9.32 -0.33 -2.94
C THR A 68 10.69 -0.02 -3.52
N ASP A 69 11.73 -0.51 -2.86
CA ASP A 69 13.12 -0.50 -3.32
C ASP A 69 13.57 -1.88 -3.85
N GLY A 70 12.65 -2.84 -3.93
CA GLY A 70 12.93 -4.23 -4.30
C GLY A 70 13.36 -5.14 -3.13
N LYS A 71 13.53 -4.60 -1.92
CA LYS A 71 13.83 -5.37 -0.68
C LYS A 71 12.68 -5.31 0.32
N GLU A 72 12.01 -4.16 0.37
CA GLU A 72 10.85 -3.91 1.20
C GLU A 72 9.84 -3.00 0.49
N SER A 73 8.66 -2.86 1.08
CA SER A 73 7.66 -1.93 0.59
C SER A 73 6.80 -1.31 1.67
N TYR A 74 6.23 -0.15 1.34
CA TYR A 74 5.35 0.63 2.19
C TYR A 74 4.05 0.93 1.45
N PHE A 75 2.93 0.48 2.00
CA PHE A 75 1.59 0.79 1.50
C PHE A 75 0.88 1.79 2.41
N TYR A 76 0.56 2.97 1.90
CA TYR A 76 0.04 4.09 2.70
C TYR A 76 -0.83 5.04 1.86
N ASN A 77 -1.66 5.85 2.51
CA ASN A 77 -2.51 6.82 1.80
C ASN A 77 -1.69 8.01 1.25
N ALA A 78 -1.91 8.35 -0.02
CA ALA A 78 -1.13 9.37 -0.71
C ALA A 78 -1.36 10.78 -0.14
N ALA A 79 -2.60 11.18 0.09
CA ALA A 79 -2.94 12.50 0.61
C ALA A 79 -2.55 12.66 2.09
N LYS A 80 -2.61 11.58 2.88
CA LYS A 80 -2.05 11.57 4.24
C LYS A 80 -0.55 11.86 4.23
N PHE A 81 0.21 11.19 3.38
CA PHE A 81 1.66 11.40 3.27
C PHE A 81 2.00 12.85 2.90
N GLU A 82 1.26 13.45 1.96
CA GLU A 82 1.43 14.86 1.61
C GLU A 82 1.19 15.77 2.82
N LYS A 83 0.10 15.55 3.56
CA LYS A 83 -0.22 16.31 4.78
C LYS A 83 0.84 16.15 5.87
N ASP A 84 1.29 14.93 6.13
CA ASP A 84 2.33 14.66 7.13
C ASP A 84 3.66 15.32 6.75
N SER A 85 4.03 15.30 5.46
CA SER A 85 5.22 15.96 4.95
C SER A 85 5.17 17.47 5.13
N VAL A 86 4.02 18.09 4.83
CA VAL A 86 3.82 19.53 4.98
C VAL A 86 3.81 19.93 6.44
N TYR A 87 3.11 19.17 7.30
CA TYR A 87 3.11 19.43 8.74
C TYR A 87 4.51 19.27 9.34
N ALA A 88 5.29 18.29 8.88
CA ALA A 88 6.66 18.09 9.34
C ALA A 88 7.55 19.31 9.03
N ALA A 89 7.35 19.94 7.87
CA ALA A 89 8.09 21.11 7.42
C ALA A 89 7.61 22.43 8.06
N THR A 90 6.30 22.60 8.24
CA THR A 90 5.69 23.89 8.63
C THR A 90 5.32 23.98 10.11
N LYS A 91 5.00 22.84 10.74
CA LYS A 91 4.38 22.75 12.08
C LYS A 91 3.05 23.49 12.20
N ASP A 92 2.42 23.87 11.08
CA ASP A 92 1.13 24.53 11.06
C ASP A 92 0.05 23.54 10.64
N SER A 93 -0.97 23.35 11.49
CA SER A 93 -2.10 22.49 11.18
C SER A 93 -3.13 23.17 10.27
N LYS A 94 -3.13 24.50 10.18
CA LYS A 94 -4.10 25.27 9.39
C LYS A 94 -3.89 25.06 7.89
N VAL A 95 -2.63 25.02 7.45
CA VAL A 95 -2.27 24.76 6.04
C VAL A 95 -2.72 23.37 5.56
N LEU A 96 -2.93 22.41 6.46
CA LEU A 96 -3.38 21.06 6.09
C LEU A 96 -4.80 21.04 5.51
N SER A 97 -5.59 22.08 5.76
CA SER A 97 -6.94 22.24 5.22
C SER A 97 -6.95 22.58 3.71
N GLU A 98 -5.81 22.97 3.15
CA GLU A 98 -5.62 23.26 1.72
C GLU A 98 -5.33 22.00 0.90
N PHE A 99 -4.87 20.92 1.57
CA PHE A 99 -4.54 19.65 0.93
C PHE A 99 -5.77 18.76 0.78
N LYS A 100 -5.71 17.85 -0.20
CA LYS A 100 -6.78 16.88 -0.45
C LYS A 100 -7.15 16.12 0.82
N ASN A 101 -8.45 15.96 1.05
CA ASN A 101 -8.93 15.07 2.10
C ASN A 101 -8.61 13.61 1.77
N PHE A 102 -8.51 12.81 2.81
CA PHE A 102 -8.45 11.36 2.72
C PHE A 102 -9.42 10.76 3.74
N ASP A 103 -9.87 9.54 3.47
CA ASP A 103 -10.81 8.85 4.33
C ASP A 103 -10.14 8.41 5.64
N ARG A 104 -10.81 8.64 6.78
CA ARG A 104 -10.27 8.33 8.10
C ARG A 104 -9.93 6.85 8.26
N ASN A 105 -10.54 5.94 7.50
CA ASN A 105 -10.24 4.52 7.55
C ASN A 105 -8.87 4.15 6.96
N LEU A 106 -8.22 5.09 6.27
CA LEU A 106 -6.99 4.86 5.52
C LEU A 106 -5.78 5.56 6.17
N THR A 107 -5.80 5.66 7.50
CA THR A 107 -4.70 6.25 8.29
C THR A 107 -3.48 5.33 8.45
N TYR A 108 -3.67 4.02 8.20
CA TYR A 108 -2.68 3.00 8.45
C TYR A 108 -1.51 3.02 7.45
N THR A 109 -0.45 2.30 7.79
CA THR A 109 0.68 1.99 6.90
C THR A 109 1.02 0.52 7.01
N ILE A 110 1.18 -0.16 5.87
CA ILE A 110 1.71 -1.52 5.82
C ILE A 110 3.18 -1.44 5.45
N HIS A 111 4.05 -2.05 6.23
CA HIS A 111 5.45 -2.27 5.87
C HIS A 111 5.66 -3.76 5.62
N LYS A 112 6.29 -4.10 4.51
CA LYS A 112 6.54 -5.49 4.11
C LYS A 112 8.02 -5.67 3.84
N THR A 113 8.66 -6.62 4.51
CA THR A 113 10.03 -7.02 4.21
C THR A 113 9.99 -8.32 3.42
N TYR A 114 10.76 -8.41 2.32
CA TYR A 114 10.69 -9.58 1.44
C TYR A 114 11.56 -10.74 1.94
N SER A 115 12.67 -10.45 2.62
CA SER A 115 13.57 -11.47 3.17
C SER A 115 14.26 -10.99 4.44
N PRO A 116 14.00 -11.61 5.62
CA PRO A 116 12.95 -12.60 5.84
C PRO A 116 11.56 -11.99 5.62
N LYS A 117 10.62 -12.81 5.13
CA LYS A 117 9.26 -12.36 4.85
C LYS A 117 8.58 -11.91 6.15
N SER A 118 8.18 -10.65 6.22
CA SER A 118 7.40 -10.12 7.35
C SER A 118 6.47 -9.00 6.88
N ILE A 119 5.36 -8.81 7.59
CA ILE A 119 4.45 -7.69 7.39
C ILE A 119 4.19 -7.05 8.75
N LYS A 120 4.32 -5.73 8.81
CA LYS A 120 3.97 -4.90 9.96
C LYS A 120 2.85 -3.95 9.58
N PHE A 121 1.79 -3.95 10.36
CA PHE A 121 0.66 -3.06 10.24
C PHE A 121 0.80 -1.96 11.30
N TYR A 122 0.99 -0.72 10.84
CA TYR A 122 1.07 0.48 11.66
C TYR A 122 -0.26 1.21 11.60
N ASP A 123 -0.85 1.51 12.76
CA ASP A 123 -2.05 2.35 12.83
C ASP A 123 -2.07 3.12 14.14
N LYS A 124 -3.01 4.06 14.26
CA LYS A 124 -3.26 4.78 15.51
C LYS A 124 -4.57 4.34 16.11
N PHE A 125 -4.55 4.12 17.42
CA PHE A 125 -5.74 4.02 18.23
C PHE A 125 -5.75 5.18 19.22
N GLN A 126 -6.68 6.11 19.03
CA GLN A 126 -6.65 7.41 19.71
C GLN A 126 -5.27 8.07 19.48
N THR A 127 -4.53 8.40 20.54
CA THR A 127 -3.20 9.02 20.44
C THR A 127 -2.05 8.02 20.42
N ALA A 128 -2.32 6.73 20.65
CA ALA A 128 -1.29 5.69 20.70
C ALA A 128 -0.96 5.18 19.29
N ASN A 129 0.34 5.16 18.94
CA ASN A 129 0.81 4.45 17.75
C ASN A 129 0.93 2.96 18.08
N LEU A 130 0.33 2.12 17.25
CA LEU A 130 0.32 0.68 17.39
C LEU A 130 1.09 0.04 16.25
N VAL A 131 1.78 -1.06 16.56
CA VAL A 131 2.37 -1.96 15.57
C VAL A 131 1.86 -3.36 15.80
N ILE A 132 1.38 -3.98 14.72
CA ILE A 132 0.87 -5.34 14.71
C ILE A 132 1.72 -6.13 13.72
N ASN A 133 2.36 -7.19 14.20
CA ASN A 133 3.06 -8.13 13.34
C ASN A 133 2.05 -9.09 12.74
N GLU A 134 2.12 -9.28 11.42
CA GLU A 134 1.25 -10.18 10.70
C GLU A 134 1.80 -11.61 10.77
N GLU A 135 0.96 -12.54 11.21
CA GLU A 135 1.30 -13.95 11.36
C GLU A 135 0.78 -14.79 10.19
N LYS A 136 -0.25 -14.30 9.49
CA LYS A 136 -0.95 -15.03 8.43
C LYS A 136 -0.81 -14.32 7.09
N PHE A 137 -0.41 -15.09 6.08
CA PHE A 137 -0.26 -14.61 4.71
C PHE A 137 -1.30 -15.27 3.79
N PRO A 138 -1.77 -14.59 2.73
CA PRO A 138 -2.66 -15.20 1.75
C PRO A 138 -1.96 -16.38 1.06
N VAL A 139 -2.67 -17.51 0.96
CA VAL A 139 -2.24 -18.69 0.20
C VAL A 139 -2.92 -18.66 -1.16
N TRP A 140 -2.18 -18.24 -2.17
CA TRP A 140 -2.71 -18.02 -3.51
C TRP A 140 -2.84 -19.31 -4.32
N LYS A 141 -4.00 -19.48 -4.97
CA LYS A 141 -4.23 -20.45 -6.04
C LYS A 141 -4.17 -19.74 -7.38
N VAL A 142 -3.06 -19.89 -8.09
CA VAL A 142 -2.87 -19.32 -9.43
C VAL A 142 -3.70 -20.10 -10.43
N GLN A 143 -4.45 -19.39 -11.28
CA GLN A 143 -5.37 -19.96 -12.26
C GLN A 143 -4.81 -19.84 -13.68
N ASN A 144 -5.24 -20.71 -14.58
CA ASN A 144 -4.92 -20.64 -16.01
C ASN A 144 -5.88 -19.69 -16.76
N GLU A 145 -6.10 -18.50 -16.21
CA GLU A 145 -6.96 -17.47 -16.77
C GLU A 145 -6.16 -16.19 -16.91
N PHE A 146 -6.19 -15.61 -18.11
CA PHE A 146 -5.40 -14.43 -18.46
C PHE A 146 -6.31 -13.34 -18.99
N LYS A 147 -6.00 -12.09 -18.65
CA LYS A 147 -6.66 -10.93 -19.24
C LYS A 147 -5.69 -9.76 -19.33
N LYS A 148 -6.01 -8.81 -20.20
CA LYS A 148 -5.28 -7.55 -20.30
C LYS A 148 -6.00 -6.48 -19.48
N ILE A 149 -5.30 -5.77 -18.60
CA ILE A 149 -5.84 -4.63 -17.82
C ILE A 149 -5.07 -3.38 -18.25
N GLY A 150 -5.76 -2.46 -18.93
CA GLY A 150 -5.06 -1.39 -19.66
C GLY A 150 -4.10 -2.02 -20.68
N ASP A 151 -2.81 -1.73 -20.52
CA ASP A 151 -1.75 -2.31 -21.36
C ASP A 151 -0.99 -3.49 -20.77
N ILE A 152 -1.38 -3.96 -19.58
CA ILE A 152 -0.63 -4.95 -18.81
C ILE A 152 -1.25 -6.34 -18.96
N ASN A 153 -0.45 -7.36 -19.30
CA ASN A 153 -0.92 -8.74 -19.30
C ASN A 153 -0.94 -9.29 -17.87
N CYS A 154 -2.10 -9.82 -17.48
CA CYS A 154 -2.36 -10.29 -16.13
C CYS A 154 -2.81 -11.75 -16.12
N GLN A 155 -2.41 -12.46 -15.07
CA GLN A 155 -2.88 -13.80 -14.73
C GLN A 155 -3.73 -13.73 -13.47
N LYS A 156 -4.79 -14.54 -13.41
CA LYS A 156 -5.68 -14.61 -12.24
C LYS A 156 -5.08 -15.47 -11.12
N ALA A 157 -5.35 -15.07 -9.89
CA ALA A 157 -5.17 -15.89 -8.71
C ALA A 157 -6.32 -15.65 -7.72
N THR A 158 -6.60 -16.65 -6.89
CA THR A 158 -7.65 -16.58 -5.87
C THR A 158 -7.11 -17.01 -4.51
N ALA A 159 -7.60 -16.42 -3.42
CA ALA A 159 -7.27 -16.84 -2.07
C ALA A 159 -8.43 -16.55 -1.12
N ASP A 160 -8.66 -17.44 -0.16
CA ASP A 160 -9.46 -17.13 1.02
C ASP A 160 -8.53 -16.57 2.08
N TYR A 161 -8.75 -15.32 2.45
CA TYR A 161 -7.86 -14.59 3.37
C TYR A 161 -8.68 -13.62 4.21
N ARG A 162 -8.48 -13.68 5.52
CA ARG A 162 -9.08 -12.76 6.49
C ARG A 162 -10.62 -12.74 6.46
N GLY A 163 -11.22 -13.91 6.32
CA GLY A 163 -12.68 -14.08 6.26
C GLY A 163 -13.33 -13.57 4.96
N ARG A 164 -12.54 -13.33 3.90
CA ARG A 164 -13.04 -12.95 2.57
C ARG A 164 -12.41 -13.82 1.49
N SER A 165 -13.15 -14.02 0.40
CA SER A 165 -12.64 -14.63 -0.83
C SER A 165 -12.17 -13.53 -1.78
N TRP A 166 -10.90 -13.59 -2.17
CA TRP A 166 -10.24 -12.59 -2.99
C TRP A 166 -9.96 -13.12 -4.39
N THR A 167 -10.17 -12.27 -5.39
CA THR A 167 -9.67 -12.47 -6.76
C THR A 167 -8.64 -11.40 -7.06
N ALA A 168 -7.42 -11.83 -7.39
CA ALA A 168 -6.32 -10.96 -7.79
C ALA A 168 -5.95 -11.22 -9.25
N TRP A 169 -5.56 -10.17 -9.95
CA TRP A 169 -4.96 -10.19 -11.28
C TRP A 169 -3.56 -9.61 -11.15
N PHE A 170 -2.55 -10.43 -11.41
CA PHE A 170 -1.14 -10.05 -11.24
C PHE A 170 -0.35 -10.16 -12.54
N SER A 171 0.72 -9.38 -12.66
CA SER A 171 1.58 -9.36 -13.84
C SER A 171 3.04 -9.62 -13.49
N LYS A 172 3.70 -10.44 -14.32
CA LYS A 172 5.14 -10.74 -14.26
C LYS A 172 5.99 -9.72 -15.01
N GLU A 173 5.39 -8.76 -15.70
CA GLU A 173 6.09 -7.77 -16.53
C GLU A 173 6.94 -6.79 -15.68
N TYR A 174 6.60 -6.63 -14.40
CA TYR A 174 7.31 -5.75 -13.48
C TYR A 174 8.17 -6.55 -12.50
N PRO A 175 9.41 -6.11 -12.19
CA PRO A 175 10.35 -6.83 -11.34
C PRO A 175 10.02 -6.70 -9.84
N VAL A 176 8.74 -6.75 -9.48
CA VAL A 176 8.23 -6.59 -8.11
C VAL A 176 7.16 -7.65 -7.87
N SER A 177 7.38 -8.51 -6.87
CA SER A 177 6.41 -9.52 -6.44
C SER A 177 5.67 -9.02 -5.20
N ASP A 178 4.76 -8.07 -5.40
CA ASP A 178 4.04 -7.42 -4.31
C ASP A 178 2.66 -6.87 -4.74
N GLY A 179 1.87 -6.36 -3.80
CA GLY A 179 0.53 -5.85 -4.04
C GLY A 179 0.06 -4.81 -3.03
N PRO A 180 -1.19 -4.32 -3.14
CA PRO A 180 -1.75 -3.38 -2.19
C PRO A 180 -2.03 -4.05 -0.84
N TYR A 181 -2.13 -3.24 0.22
CA TYR A 181 -2.38 -3.72 1.58
C TYR A 181 -1.38 -4.84 1.99
N LYS A 182 -1.87 -5.91 2.62
CA LYS A 182 -1.11 -7.10 3.02
C LYS A 182 -1.02 -8.17 1.91
N PHE A 183 -1.63 -7.92 0.74
CA PHE A 183 -1.65 -8.87 -0.36
C PHE A 183 -0.27 -8.97 -1.01
N SER A 184 0.41 -10.08 -0.73
CA SER A 184 1.77 -10.39 -1.20
C SER A 184 1.90 -11.89 -1.48
N GLY A 185 3.00 -12.31 -2.11
CA GLY A 185 3.30 -13.73 -2.35
C GLY A 185 2.84 -14.27 -3.71
N LEU A 186 2.29 -13.43 -4.59
CA LEU A 186 2.15 -13.76 -6.00
C LEU A 186 3.48 -13.52 -6.74
N PRO A 187 3.81 -14.31 -7.77
CA PRO A 187 5.04 -14.13 -8.54
C PRO A 187 4.86 -12.99 -9.55
N GLY A 188 4.72 -11.76 -9.06
CA GLY A 188 4.49 -10.56 -9.86
C GLY A 188 3.71 -9.48 -9.11
N LEU A 189 3.49 -8.35 -9.76
CA LEU A 189 2.78 -7.20 -9.21
C LEU A 189 1.28 -7.43 -9.30
N VAL A 190 0.54 -7.25 -8.19
CA VAL A 190 -0.92 -7.26 -8.20
C VAL A 190 -1.44 -6.00 -8.90
N VAL A 191 -2.02 -6.14 -10.09
CA VAL A 191 -2.56 -5.01 -10.87
C VAL A 191 -3.99 -4.66 -10.43
N GLN A 192 -4.79 -5.68 -10.10
CA GLN A 192 -6.15 -5.51 -9.59
C GLN A 192 -6.43 -6.59 -8.55
N ILE A 193 -7.12 -6.23 -7.48
CA ILE A 193 -7.62 -7.20 -6.52
C ILE A 193 -8.93 -6.71 -5.90
N ASN A 194 -9.90 -7.61 -5.81
CA ASN A 194 -11.18 -7.36 -5.18
C ASN A 194 -11.68 -8.59 -4.42
N ASP A 195 -12.49 -8.35 -3.40
CA ASP A 195 -13.26 -9.42 -2.79
C ASP A 195 -14.49 -9.76 -3.64
N THR A 196 -15.07 -10.95 -3.42
CA THR A 196 -16.22 -11.45 -4.18
C THR A 196 -17.45 -10.56 -4.09
N GLU A 197 -17.62 -9.83 -2.98
CA GLU A 197 -18.73 -8.90 -2.77
C GLU A 197 -18.47 -7.51 -3.37
N ASN A 198 -17.25 -7.27 -3.90
CA ASN A 198 -16.80 -5.98 -4.42
C ASN A 198 -16.88 -4.83 -3.40
N ASP A 199 -16.81 -5.17 -2.12
CA ASP A 199 -16.75 -4.24 -1.00
C ASP A 199 -15.41 -3.52 -0.91
N HIS A 200 -14.34 -4.17 -1.38
CA HIS A 200 -12.99 -3.65 -1.36
C HIS A 200 -12.31 -3.97 -2.70
N GLN A 201 -11.90 -2.93 -3.42
CA GLN A 201 -11.31 -3.05 -4.74
C GLN A 201 -10.08 -2.16 -4.83
N PHE A 202 -8.92 -2.75 -5.11
CA PHE A 202 -7.69 -2.04 -5.36
C PHE A 202 -7.35 -2.17 -6.84
N ASN A 203 -7.23 -1.03 -7.53
CA ASN A 203 -6.90 -0.97 -8.95
C ASN A 203 -5.62 -0.16 -9.13
N LEU A 204 -4.59 -0.76 -9.73
CA LEU A 204 -3.38 -0.04 -10.10
C LEU A 204 -3.72 0.97 -11.20
N ILE A 205 -3.44 2.25 -10.95
CA ILE A 205 -3.71 3.34 -11.89
C ILE A 205 -2.45 4.02 -12.41
N GLN A 206 -1.33 3.88 -11.70
CA GLN A 206 -0.10 4.54 -12.09
C GLN A 206 1.14 3.82 -11.57
N ILE A 207 2.19 3.83 -12.38
CA ILE A 207 3.53 3.33 -12.02
C ILE A 207 4.51 4.48 -12.22
N LYS A 208 5.29 4.78 -11.19
CA LYS A 208 6.32 5.83 -11.20
C LYS A 208 7.65 5.26 -10.75
N LYS A 209 8.74 5.75 -11.33
CA LYS A 209 10.06 5.65 -10.70
C LYS A 209 10.17 6.78 -9.67
N THR A 210 10.68 6.46 -8.49
CA THR A 210 10.89 7.43 -7.42
C THR A 210 12.34 7.35 -6.95
N LYS A 211 12.84 8.45 -6.38
CA LYS A 211 14.14 8.47 -5.67
C LYS A 211 13.96 8.25 -4.17
N ASN A 212 12.78 8.59 -3.66
CA ASN A 212 12.50 8.59 -2.23
C ASN A 212 11.65 7.37 -1.86
N THR A 213 12.01 6.72 -0.76
CA THR A 213 11.18 5.75 -0.05
C THR A 213 10.31 6.45 1.00
N TYR A 214 9.30 5.75 1.50
CA TYR A 214 8.46 6.25 2.59
C TYR A 214 9.26 6.36 3.90
N SER A 215 9.12 7.48 4.61
CA SER A 215 9.92 7.79 5.81
C SER A 215 9.11 8.25 7.03
N PHE A 216 7.77 8.14 7.00
CA PHE A 216 6.88 8.64 8.06
C PHE A 216 6.37 7.54 9.01
N LEU A 217 7.20 6.52 9.30
CA LEU A 217 6.87 5.59 10.36
C LEU A 217 6.96 6.29 11.73
N PRO A 218 6.06 6.01 12.69
CA PRO A 218 6.14 6.60 14.01
C PRO A 218 7.39 6.11 14.76
N LYS A 219 8.04 7.02 15.50
CA LYS A 219 9.30 6.74 16.23
C LYS A 219 9.10 5.86 17.46
N SER A 220 7.92 5.91 18.08
CA SER A 220 7.55 5.11 19.24
C SER A 220 6.23 4.44 18.96
N ASN A 221 6.22 3.11 19.06
CA ASN A 221 5.07 2.27 18.81
C ASN A 221 4.90 1.29 19.96
N LYS A 222 3.64 0.99 20.30
CA LYS A 222 3.29 -0.12 21.18
C LYS A 222 3.02 -1.34 20.32
N ASP A 223 3.82 -2.38 20.51
CA ASP A 223 3.50 -3.70 19.95
C ASP A 223 2.24 -4.25 20.62
N ILE A 224 1.34 -4.77 19.80
CA ILE A 224 0.09 -5.37 20.26
C ILE A 224 -0.23 -6.58 19.39
N SER A 225 -0.81 -7.61 19.98
CA SER A 225 -1.23 -8.78 19.21
C SER A 225 -2.39 -8.42 18.28
N GLU A 226 -2.50 -9.15 17.18
CA GLU A 226 -3.62 -9.01 16.25
C GLU A 226 -4.97 -9.20 16.95
N LYS A 227 -5.07 -10.18 17.88
CA LYS A 227 -6.27 -10.45 18.66
C LYS A 227 -6.69 -9.25 19.52
N GLU A 228 -5.75 -8.64 20.21
CA GLU A 228 -6.02 -7.45 21.03
C GLU A 228 -6.40 -6.25 20.16
N PHE A 229 -5.72 -6.04 19.03
CA PHE A 229 -6.06 -5.01 18.07
C PHE A 229 -7.50 -5.18 17.55
N ARG A 230 -7.89 -6.40 17.17
CA ARG A 230 -9.26 -6.71 16.73
C ARG A 230 -10.29 -6.37 17.79
N LYS A 231 -10.02 -6.72 19.06
CA LYS A 231 -10.89 -6.39 20.19
C LYS A 231 -11.07 -4.87 20.37
N LEU A 232 -9.95 -4.13 20.44
CA LEU A 232 -9.96 -2.67 20.56
C LEU A 232 -10.81 -2.03 19.46
N TRP A 233 -10.63 -2.50 18.24
CA TRP A 233 -11.35 -1.97 17.10
C TRP A 233 -12.83 -2.38 17.10
N ALA A 234 -13.20 -3.61 17.49
CA ALA A 234 -14.60 -4.03 17.54
C ALA A 234 -15.42 -3.20 18.53
N GLU A 235 -14.81 -2.83 19.66
CA GLU A 235 -15.41 -2.03 20.73
C GLU A 235 -15.38 -0.52 20.43
N TYR A 236 -14.51 -0.07 19.52
CA TYR A 236 -14.34 1.34 19.20
C TYR A 236 -15.64 2.00 18.70
N ARG A 237 -16.00 3.12 19.33
CA ARG A 237 -17.04 4.03 18.88
C ARG A 237 -16.46 5.43 18.94
N PHE A 238 -16.69 6.21 17.89
CA PHE A 238 -16.29 7.60 17.88
C PHE A 238 -17.05 8.37 18.95
N THR A 239 -16.35 9.21 19.70
CA THR A 239 -16.96 10.16 20.63
C THR A 239 -16.52 11.59 20.31
N PRO A 240 -17.36 12.61 20.55
CA PRO A 240 -16.97 14.02 20.34
C PRO A 240 -15.70 14.43 21.10
N ASP A 241 -15.39 13.79 22.24
CA ASP A 241 -14.17 14.02 23.00
C ASP A 241 -12.87 13.73 22.22
N GLU A 242 -12.94 12.99 21.10
CA GLU A 242 -11.79 12.79 20.22
C GLU A 242 -11.46 14.03 19.38
N ILE A 243 -12.37 15.00 19.28
CA ILE A 243 -12.15 16.25 18.56
C ILE A 243 -11.19 17.11 19.37
N ASN A 244 -10.07 17.46 18.73
CA ASN A 244 -9.09 18.38 19.30
C ASN A 244 -9.47 19.84 19.02
N SER A 245 -9.83 20.13 17.77
CA SER A 245 -10.24 21.46 17.37
C SER A 245 -11.25 21.42 16.21
N MET A 246 -12.05 22.47 16.14
CA MET A 246 -13.04 22.67 15.09
C MET A 246 -13.03 24.13 14.69
N ASN A 247 -12.96 24.40 13.39
CA ASN A 247 -13.03 25.75 12.83
C ASN A 247 -14.11 25.79 11.75
N ILE A 248 -15.10 26.67 11.92
CA ILE A 248 -16.21 26.84 10.97
C ILE A 248 -15.92 28.04 10.08
N ASN A 249 -15.91 27.82 8.77
CA ASN A 249 -15.84 28.87 7.76
C ASN A 249 -17.20 29.00 7.07
N SER A 250 -18.08 29.82 7.65
CA SER A 250 -19.43 30.05 7.12
C SER A 250 -19.43 30.68 5.72
N LYS A 251 -18.39 31.45 5.37
CA LYS A 251 -18.26 32.07 4.03
C LYS A 251 -18.01 31.03 2.95
N GLU A 252 -17.19 30.03 3.24
CA GLU A 252 -16.89 28.93 2.31
C GLU A 252 -17.84 27.72 2.45
N GLY A 253 -18.82 27.79 3.36
CA GLY A 253 -19.78 26.71 3.57
C GLY A 253 -19.15 25.41 4.09
N ASN A 254 -18.02 25.49 4.79
CA ASN A 254 -17.31 24.32 5.30
C ASN A 254 -16.86 24.47 6.77
N MET A 255 -16.47 23.36 7.37
CA MET A 255 -15.81 23.30 8.66
C MET A 255 -14.58 22.41 8.56
N THR A 256 -13.52 22.77 9.27
CA THR A 256 -12.33 21.93 9.44
C THR A 256 -12.37 21.31 10.82
N VAL A 257 -12.25 19.99 10.89
CA VAL A 257 -12.16 19.23 12.14
C VAL A 257 -10.78 18.60 12.23
N GLN A 258 -10.14 18.77 13.38
CA GLN A 258 -8.92 18.08 13.75
C GLN A 258 -9.19 17.17 14.94
N LEU A 259 -8.81 15.90 14.83
CA LEU A 259 -8.89 14.92 15.92
C LEU A 259 -7.57 14.86 16.70
N LYS A 260 -7.66 14.35 17.93
CA LYS A 260 -6.49 14.14 18.82
C LYS A 260 -5.47 13.17 18.23
N ASP A 261 -5.89 12.28 17.33
CA ASP A 261 -5.00 11.34 16.61
C ASP A 261 -4.19 12.02 15.47
N GLY A 262 -4.47 13.30 15.17
CA GLY A 262 -3.87 14.11 14.13
C GLY A 262 -4.64 14.11 12.80
N TYR A 263 -5.69 13.29 12.67
CA TYR A 263 -6.55 13.31 11.49
C TYR A 263 -7.21 14.67 11.33
N THR A 264 -7.13 15.23 10.12
CA THR A 264 -7.71 16.52 9.78
C THR A 264 -8.55 16.40 8.52
N SER A 265 -9.80 16.85 8.59
CA SER A 265 -10.75 16.77 7.48
C SER A 265 -11.56 18.05 7.33
N LYS A 266 -11.75 18.48 6.08
CA LYS A 266 -12.66 19.55 5.70
C LYS A 266 -14.03 18.96 5.35
N ILE A 267 -15.06 19.32 6.10
CA ILE A 267 -16.43 18.82 5.99
C ILE A 267 -17.34 19.95 5.48
N SER A 268 -18.14 19.69 4.45
CA SER A 268 -19.15 20.65 3.99
C SER A 268 -20.27 20.80 5.02
N LEU A 269 -20.68 22.04 5.31
CA LEU A 269 -21.76 22.32 6.26
C LEU A 269 -23.10 21.71 5.83
N ASP A 270 -23.32 21.48 4.54
CA ASP A 270 -24.55 20.87 4.05
C ASP A 270 -24.65 19.37 4.38
N LYS A 271 -23.51 18.71 4.65
CA LYS A 271 -23.52 17.33 5.18
C LYS A 271 -23.98 17.28 6.64
N VAL A 272 -23.73 18.36 7.38
CA VAL A 272 -24.04 18.49 8.81
C VAL A 272 -25.48 18.94 9.03
N LYS A 273 -25.98 19.87 8.20
CA LYS A 273 -27.37 20.38 8.27
C LYS A 273 -28.44 19.30 8.06
N LYS A 274 -28.08 18.15 7.47
CA LYS A 274 -29.00 17.01 7.27
C LYS A 274 -29.42 16.32 8.56
N THR A 275 -28.72 16.58 9.67
CA THR A 275 -29.04 16.03 11.00
C THR A 275 -29.46 17.13 11.96
N LYS A 276 -30.40 16.84 12.85
CA LYS A 276 -30.91 17.79 13.86
C LYS A 276 -29.85 18.22 14.89
N ASN A 277 -28.76 17.48 15.05
CA ASN A 277 -27.73 17.68 16.06
C ASN A 277 -26.34 17.58 15.42
N LEU A 278 -25.48 18.58 15.66
CA LEU A 278 -24.09 18.65 15.18
C LEU A 278 -23.26 17.44 15.63
N ASP A 279 -23.36 17.04 16.90
CA ASP A 279 -22.57 15.93 17.45
C ASP A 279 -22.97 14.60 16.83
N ALA A 280 -24.26 14.42 16.55
CA ALA A 280 -24.76 13.25 15.85
C ALA A 280 -24.26 13.21 14.39
N ALA A 281 -24.23 14.37 13.72
CA ALA A 281 -23.67 14.50 12.38
C ALA A 281 -22.19 14.11 12.34
N LEU A 282 -21.40 14.69 13.25
CA LEU A 282 -19.97 14.46 13.33
C LEU A 282 -19.67 13.01 13.71
N SER A 283 -20.46 12.42 14.61
CA SER A 283 -20.32 11.01 14.95
C SER A 283 -20.56 10.10 13.77
N LEU A 284 -21.54 10.40 12.92
CA LEU A 284 -21.77 9.64 11.68
C LEU A 284 -20.62 9.83 10.69
N ILE A 285 -20.21 11.08 10.44
CA ILE A 285 -19.20 11.43 9.42
C ILE A 285 -17.80 10.94 9.80
N LEU A 286 -17.44 11.01 11.08
CA LEU A 286 -16.10 10.70 11.58
C LEU A 286 -15.98 9.27 12.12
N SER A 287 -17.09 8.52 12.18
CA SER A 287 -17.04 7.10 12.52
C SER A 287 -16.17 6.31 11.54
N LYS A 288 -15.49 5.29 12.06
CA LYS A 288 -14.76 4.34 11.23
C LYS A 288 -15.75 3.37 10.56
N SER A 289 -15.35 2.86 9.40
CA SER A 289 -16.07 1.86 8.62
C SER A 289 -16.45 0.65 9.46
N LYS A 290 -17.69 0.19 9.30
CA LYS A 290 -18.15 -1.09 9.85
C LYS A 290 -17.77 -2.26 8.95
N ASN A 291 -17.46 -1.98 7.69
CA ASN A 291 -17.04 -2.96 6.71
C ASN A 291 -15.51 -2.97 6.58
N ARG A 292 -14.87 -3.87 7.32
CA ARG A 292 -13.41 -3.98 7.35
C ARG A 292 -12.90 -4.90 6.25
N ILE A 293 -11.69 -4.61 5.77
CA ILE A 293 -10.97 -5.51 4.85
C ILE A 293 -10.86 -6.91 5.46
N GLU A 294 -10.53 -6.99 6.75
CA GLU A 294 -10.40 -8.25 7.49
C GLU A 294 -11.64 -8.49 8.36
N ARG A 295 -12.31 -9.64 8.18
CA ARG A 295 -13.53 -10.05 8.89
C ARG A 295 -13.30 -11.02 10.05
N ASP A 296 -12.20 -11.77 10.00
CA ASP A 296 -11.84 -12.79 11.00
C ASP A 296 -11.13 -12.24 12.24
#